data_AF-A0A957VQI5-F1
#
_entry.id   AF-A0A957VQI5-F1
#
_cell.length_a   1.000
_cell.length_b   1.000
_cell.length_c   1.000
_cell.angle_alpha   90.00
_cell.angle_beta   90.00
_cell.angle_gamma   90.00
#
_symmetry.space_group_name_H-M   'P 1'
#
loop_
_entity.id
_entity.type
_entity.pdbx_description
1 polymer ?
#
loop_
_entity_poly.entity_id
_entity_poly.type
_entity_poly.pdbx_seq_one_letter_code
_entity_poly.pdbx_strand_id
1 'polypeptide(L)'
;LTQILLRETTTLGVRAHDVRRYAAGRAQRTVATAFGPIRVKVKLLDGVEVGAKPEYEDCRRAADAHGVPLRAIYAAVEQCQGATVETVA
;
A
#
# COMPACT_ATOMS: atom_id res chain seq x y z
N LEU A 1 0.04 22.93 6.95
CA LEU A 1 -1.14 22.30 7.58
C LEU A 1 -1.86 23.24 8.55
N THR A 2 -1.17 23.93 9.47
CA THR A 2 -1.78 24.83 10.48
C THR A 2 -2.74 25.87 9.92
N GLN A 3 -2.38 26.57 8.83
CA GLN A 3 -3.27 27.56 8.21
C GLN A 3 -4.58 26.96 7.69
N ILE A 4 -4.54 25.76 7.11
CA ILE A 4 -5.73 25.06 6.62
C ILE A 4 -6.64 24.71 7.80
N LEU A 5 -6.07 24.20 8.90
CA LEU A 5 -6.85 23.84 10.09
C LEU A 5 -7.54 25.05 10.73
N LEU A 6 -6.87 26.19 10.84
CA LEU A 6 -7.46 27.41 11.42
C LEU A 6 -8.52 28.05 10.50
N ARG A 7 -8.42 27.85 9.19
CA ARG A 7 -9.35 28.43 8.21
C ARG A 7 -10.60 27.57 8.03
N GLU A 8 -10.41 26.26 7.91
CA GLU A 8 -11.46 25.33 7.48
C GLU A 8 -12.17 24.65 8.67
N THR A 9 -11.72 24.90 9.90
CA THR A 9 -12.34 24.33 11.10
C THR A 9 -12.64 25.44 12.12
N THR A 10 -13.46 25.13 13.12
CA THR A 10 -13.79 26.05 14.22
C THR A 10 -12.71 26.11 15.30
N THR A 11 -11.58 25.40 15.15
CA THR A 11 -10.52 25.41 16.16
C THR A 11 -9.87 26.78 16.28
N LEU A 12 -9.66 27.24 17.52
CA LEU A 12 -8.99 28.51 17.81
C LEU A 12 -7.47 28.42 17.84
N GLY A 13 -6.91 27.21 17.80
CA GLY A 13 -5.47 27.00 17.90
C GLY A 13 -5.05 25.59 17.52
N VAL A 14 -3.76 25.41 17.28
CA VAL A 14 -3.15 24.12 16.94
C VAL A 14 -1.93 23.90 17.83
N ARG A 15 -1.84 22.72 18.43
CA ARG A 15 -0.64 22.27 19.16
C ARG A 15 0.14 21.33 18.25
N ALA A 16 1.45 21.56 18.11
CA ALA A 16 2.33 20.75 17.28
C ALA A 16 3.58 20.37 18.07
N HIS A 17 4.11 19.18 17.81
CA HIS A 17 5.35 18.69 18.39
C HIS A 17 6.11 17.88 17.34
N ASP A 18 7.44 17.96 17.37
CA ASP A 18 8.28 17.18 16.48
C ASP A 18 8.38 15.73 16.96
N VAL A 19 8.26 14.78 16.03
CA VAL A 19 8.39 13.34 16.30
C VAL A 19 9.37 12.73 15.30
N ARG A 20 10.29 11.93 15.81
CA ARG A 20 11.16 11.10 14.97
C ARG A 20 10.44 9.81 14.58
N ARG A 21 10.47 9.48 13.30
CA ARG A 21 9.91 8.25 12.76
C ARG A 21 11.01 7.41 12.12
N TYR A 22 11.17 6.18 12.59
CA TYR A 22 11.96 5.16 11.91
C TYR A 22 11.05 4.44 10.91
N ALA A 23 11.30 4.64 9.63
CA ALA A 23 10.49 4.09 8.56
C ALA A 23 11.19 2.87 7.96
N ALA A 24 10.42 1.79 7.76
CA ALA A 24 10.86 0.69 6.91
C ALA A 24 11.07 1.20 5.47
N GLY A 25 11.98 0.55 4.73
CA GLY A 25 12.11 0.72 3.30
C GLY A 25 10.82 0.32 2.59
N ARG A 26 10.60 0.90 1.40
CA ARG A 26 9.43 0.61 0.58
C ARG A 26 9.87 0.32 -0.85
N ALA A 27 9.31 -0.73 -1.42
CA ALA A 27 9.33 -0.99 -2.85
C ALA A 27 7.91 -1.24 -3.35
N GLN A 28 7.76 -1.32 -4.66
CA GLN A 28 6.51 -1.68 -5.30
C GLN A 28 6.79 -2.65 -6.44
N ARG A 29 5.93 -3.64 -6.62
CA ARG A 29 5.93 -4.52 -7.79
C ARG A 29 4.52 -4.67 -8.32
N THR A 30 4.40 -5.05 -9.58
CA THR A 30 3.10 -5.36 -10.20
C THR A 30 2.99 -6.86 -10.35
N VAL A 31 1.87 -7.42 -9.90
CA VAL A 31 1.56 -8.84 -10.02
C VAL A 31 0.47 -9.00 -11.05
N ALA A 32 0.70 -9.86 -12.05
CA ALA A 32 -0.33 -10.25 -13.00
C ALA A 32 -1.30 -11.22 -12.31
N THR A 33 -2.59 -10.92 -12.34
CA THR A 33 -3.65 -11.77 -11.79
C THR A 33 -4.69 -12.07 -12.86
N ALA A 34 -5.61 -13.00 -12.57
CA ALA A 34 -6.78 -13.25 -13.43
C ALA A 34 -7.69 -12.00 -13.61
N PHE A 35 -7.53 -10.99 -12.77
CA PHE A 35 -8.29 -9.73 -12.80
C PHE A 35 -7.45 -8.54 -13.32
N GLY A 36 -6.34 -8.85 -13.99
CA GLY A 36 -5.39 -7.88 -14.52
C GLY A 36 -4.20 -7.59 -13.61
N PRO A 37 -3.36 -6.62 -13.99
CA PRO A 37 -2.18 -6.22 -13.22
C PRO A 37 -2.57 -5.45 -11.96
N ILE A 38 -2.05 -5.86 -10.81
CA ILE A 38 -2.30 -5.23 -9.51
C ILE A 38 -0.98 -4.85 -8.86
N ARG A 39 -0.84 -3.59 -8.45
CA ARG A 39 0.35 -3.14 -7.71
C ARG A 39 0.34 -3.68 -6.28
N VAL A 40 1.54 -3.96 -5.80
CA VAL A 40 1.81 -4.54 -4.50
C VAL A 40 2.87 -3.69 -3.82
N LYS A 41 2.54 -3.18 -2.64
CA LYS A 41 3.46 -2.49 -1.76
C LYS A 41 4.29 -3.49 -0.98
N VAL A 42 5.59 -3.33 -1.05
CA VAL A 42 6.59 -4.18 -0.39
C VAL A 42 7.23 -3.42 0.75
N LYS A 43 7.21 -4.02 1.94
CA LYS A 43 7.89 -3.53 3.14
C LYS A 43 9.29 -4.16 3.18
N LEU A 44 10.30 -3.32 3.20
CA LEU A 44 11.70 -3.72 3.29
C LEU A 44 12.29 -3.37 4.67
N LEU A 45 12.96 -4.31 5.30
CA LEU A 45 13.83 -4.06 6.45
C LEU A 45 15.25 -4.48 6.07
N ASP A 46 16.19 -3.55 6.16
CA ASP A 46 17.60 -3.78 5.77
C ASP A 46 17.75 -4.38 4.36
N GLY A 47 16.92 -3.92 3.43
CA GLY A 47 16.87 -4.42 2.05
C GLY A 47 16.07 -5.72 1.85
N VAL A 48 15.68 -6.40 2.93
CA VAL A 48 14.95 -7.67 2.91
C VAL A 48 13.44 -7.44 2.90
N GLU A 49 12.73 -8.12 2.00
CA GLU A 49 11.27 -8.16 2.01
C GLU A 49 10.73 -8.91 3.23
N VAL A 50 10.00 -8.19 4.08
CA VAL A 50 9.36 -8.74 5.28
C VAL A 50 7.82 -8.69 5.23
N GLY A 51 7.27 -8.22 4.11
CA GLY A 51 5.84 -8.23 3.89
C GLY A 51 5.44 -7.53 2.61
N ALA A 52 4.38 -8.03 1.98
CA ALA A 52 3.79 -7.47 0.78
C ALA A 52 2.28 -7.36 0.94
N LYS A 53 1.69 -6.27 0.46
CA LYS A 53 0.24 -6.07 0.44
C LYS A 53 -0.20 -5.43 -0.88
N PRO A 54 -1.29 -5.89 -1.50
CA PRO A 54 -1.81 -5.26 -2.70
C PRO A 54 -2.27 -3.82 -2.42
N GLU A 55 -2.20 -2.97 -3.43
CA GLU A 55 -2.72 -1.61 -3.41
C GLU A 55 -4.26 -1.63 -3.49
N TYR A 56 -4.89 -0.99 -2.51
CA TYR A 56 -6.34 -1.05 -2.33
C TYR A 56 -7.11 -0.51 -3.54
N GLU A 57 -6.70 0.62 -4.11
CA GLU A 57 -7.39 1.22 -5.26
C GLU A 57 -7.29 0.37 -6.54
N ASP A 58 -6.20 -0.38 -6.70
CA ASP A 58 -6.08 -1.32 -7.82
C ASP A 58 -7.02 -2.51 -7.60
N CYS A 59 -7.05 -3.05 -6.38
CA CYS A 59 -7.96 -4.12 -6.02
C CYS A 59 -9.43 -3.71 -6.14
N ARG A 60 -9.78 -2.50 -5.69
CA ARG A 60 -11.15 -1.98 -5.76
C ARG A 60 -11.59 -1.81 -7.22
N ARG A 61 -10.74 -1.22 -8.06
CA ARG A 61 -11.03 -1.09 -9.50
C ARG A 61 -11.21 -2.45 -10.19
N ALA A 62 -10.36 -3.42 -9.85
CA ALA A 62 -10.50 -4.78 -10.37
C ALA A 62 -11.79 -5.46 -9.87
N ALA A 63 -12.13 -5.32 -8.60
CA ALA A 63 -13.37 -5.84 -8.02
C ALA A 63 -14.61 -5.25 -8.71
N ASP A 64 -14.64 -3.92 -8.89
CA ASP A 64 -15.74 -3.21 -9.55
C ASP A 64 -15.86 -3.61 -11.04
N ALA A 65 -14.73 -3.71 -11.75
CA ALA A 65 -14.70 -4.05 -13.18
C ALA A 65 -15.13 -5.50 -13.47
N HIS A 66 -14.83 -6.44 -12.56
CA HIS A 66 -15.13 -7.86 -12.73
C HIS A 66 -16.38 -8.31 -11.96
N GLY A 67 -17.00 -7.43 -11.17
CA GLY A 67 -18.20 -7.75 -10.38
C GLY A 67 -17.96 -8.79 -9.29
N VAL A 68 -16.75 -8.85 -8.72
CA VAL A 68 -16.36 -9.83 -7.70
C VAL A 68 -16.07 -9.15 -6.35
N PRO A 69 -16.24 -9.85 -5.21
CA PRO A 69 -15.88 -9.31 -3.91
C PRO A 69 -14.39 -8.97 -3.82
N LEU A 70 -14.05 -7.86 -3.15
CA LEU A 70 -12.66 -7.43 -2.93
C LEU A 70 -11.75 -8.54 -2.38
N ARG A 71 -12.28 -9.39 -1.49
CA ARG A 71 -11.56 -10.54 -0.92
C ARG A 71 -11.05 -11.52 -1.99
N ALA A 72 -11.79 -11.69 -3.10
CA ALA A 72 -11.39 -12.56 -4.19
C ALA A 72 -10.18 -12.00 -4.95
N ILE A 73 -10.12 -10.66 -5.09
CA ILE A 73 -8.97 -9.98 -5.68
C ILE A 73 -7.74 -10.15 -4.79
N TYR A 74 -7.87 -9.96 -3.48
CA TYR A 74 -6.76 -10.16 -2.54
C TYR A 74 -6.23 -11.60 -2.58
N ALA A 75 -7.13 -12.59 -2.59
CA ALA A 75 -6.74 -14.00 -2.71
C ALA A 75 -6.02 -14.30 -4.02
N ALA A 76 -6.48 -13.74 -5.15
CA ALA A 76 -5.81 -13.92 -6.44
C ALA A 76 -4.42 -13.27 -6.46
N VAL A 77 -4.26 -12.10 -5.83
CA VAL A 77 -2.93 -11.51 -5.67
C VAL A 77 -2.03 -12.39 -4.83
N GLU A 78 -2.51 -12.92 -3.69
CA GLU A 78 -1.73 -13.82 -2.83
C GLU A 78 -1.30 -15.10 -3.55
N GLN A 79 -2.15 -15.67 -4.41
CA GLN A 79 -1.83 -16.84 -5.22
C GLN A 79 -0.77 -16.57 -6.29
N CYS A 80 -0.79 -15.37 -6.90
CA CYS A 80 0.18 -14.97 -7.91
C CYS A 80 1.47 -14.39 -7.29
N GLN A 81 1.47 -14.10 -5.98
CA GLN A 81 2.65 -13.73 -5.20
C GLN A 81 3.45 -14.99 -4.82
N GLY A 82 4.06 -15.63 -5.81
CA GLY A 82 5.04 -16.72 -5.61
C GLY A 82 6.42 -16.18 -5.24
N ALA A 83 7.03 -16.77 -4.22
CA ALA A 83 8.28 -16.36 -3.57
C ALA A 83 9.49 -16.33 -4.52
N THR A 84 10.13 -15.17 -4.67
CA THR A 84 11.58 -15.01 -4.94
C THR A 84 11.91 -13.52 -4.81
N VAL A 85 12.77 -13.17 -3.85
CA VAL A 85 13.60 -11.96 -3.98
C VAL A 85 15.02 -12.50 -4.17
N GLU A 86 15.47 -12.59 -5.42
CA GLU A 86 16.89 -12.73 -5.69
C GLU A 86 17.58 -11.51 -5.08
N THR A 87 18.47 -11.79 -4.13
CA THR A 87 19.34 -10.79 -3.54
C THR A 87 20.35 -10.37 -4.60
N VAL A 88 20.22 -9.15 -5.12
CA VAL A 88 21.31 -8.53 -5.87
C VAL A 88 22.17 -7.78 -4.86
N ALA A 89 23.43 -8.20 -4.81
CA ALA A 89 24.51 -7.72 -3.94
C ALA A 89 24.83 -6.23 -4.16
#